data_AF-A0A419E535-F1
#
_entry.id   AF-A0A419E535-F1
#
_cell.length_a   1.000
_cell.length_b   1.000
_cell.length_c   1.000
_cell.angle_alpha   90.00
_cell.angle_beta   90.00
_cell.angle_gamma   90.00
#
_symmetry.space_group_name_H-M   'P 1'
#
loop_
_entity.id
_entity.type
_entity.pdbx_description
1 polymer ?
#
loop_
_entity_poly.entity_id
_entity_poly.type
_entity_poly.pdbx_seq_one_letter_code
_entity_poly.pdbx_strand_id
1 'polypeptide(L)' 'MDELEQELENEVSIGKKLHIIRLNIQEEVGMELAPVYGFEFTPTFIFFDAQGNELWRMVGEFDPQKVRDSLE' A
#
# COMPACT_ATOMS: atom_id res chain seq x y z
N MET A 1 -3.60 7.15 11.67
CA MET A 1 -4.64 7.60 10.73
C MET A 1 -4.19 8.81 9.96
N ASP A 2 -3.35 8.54 8.96
CA ASP A 2 -3.07 9.45 7.86
C ASP A 2 -4.32 9.58 7.00
N GLU A 3 -4.44 10.66 6.23
CA GLU A 3 -5.65 10.96 5.44
C GLU A 3 -6.07 9.78 4.56
N LEU A 4 -5.10 9.08 3.97
CA LEU A 4 -5.29 7.91 3.12
C LEU A 4 -5.89 6.69 3.86
N GLU A 5 -5.47 6.46 5.10
CA GLU A 5 -6.03 5.41 5.95
C GLU A 5 -7.46 5.77 6.35
N GLN A 6 -7.72 7.05 6.68
CA GLN A 6 -9.08 7.51 6.95
C GLN A 6 -10.00 7.40 5.74
N GLU A 7 -9.52 7.69 4.53
CA GLU A 7 -10.33 7.55 3.31
C GLU A 7 -10.68 6.07 3.04
N LEU A 8 -9.73 5.15 3.18
CA LEU A 8 -9.96 3.72 2.98
C LEU A 8 -10.78 3.06 4.10
N GLU A 9 -10.64 3.52 5.35
CA GLU A 9 -11.40 3.01 6.49
C GLU A 9 -12.83 3.57 6.56
N ASN A 10 -13.05 4.83 6.18
CA ASN A 10 -14.40 5.41 6.11
C ASN A 10 -15.26 4.73 5.04
N GLU A 11 -14.65 4.14 4.01
CA GLU A 11 -15.35 3.24 3.10
C GLU A 11 -15.56 1.87 3.75
N VAL A 12 -16.64 1.77 4.53
CA VAL A 12 -17.13 0.64 5.36
C VAL A 12 -17.00 -0.78 4.74
N SER A 13 -16.86 -0.90 3.42
CA SER A 13 -16.73 -2.16 2.69
C SER A 13 -15.28 -2.58 2.41
N ILE A 14 -14.36 -1.62 2.34
CA ILE A 14 -12.96 -1.79 1.93
C ILE A 14 -12.08 -2.10 3.15
N GLY A 15 -12.25 -1.36 4.24
CA GLY A 15 -11.44 -1.51 5.45
C GLY A 15 -11.48 -2.90 6.10
N LYS A 16 -12.52 -3.72 5.85
CA LYS A 16 -12.59 -5.11 6.35
C LYS A 16 -11.90 -6.13 5.43
N LYS A 17 -11.61 -5.76 4.18
CA LYS A 17 -10.99 -6.65 3.18
C LYS A 17 -9.51 -6.34 2.94
N LEU A 18 -9.05 -5.15 3.32
CA LEU A 18 -7.65 -4.75 3.18
C LEU A 18 -6.86 -4.92 4.49
N HIS A 19 -5.61 -5.34 4.36
CA HIS A 19 -4.63 -5.22 5.42
C HIS A 19 -3.58 -4.17 4.99
N ILE A 20 -3.55 -3.03 5.69
CA ILE A 20 -2.64 -1.93 5.36
C ILE A 20 -1.38 -2.06 6.19
N ILE A 21 -0.23 -2.16 5.53
CA ILE A 21 1.09 -2.19 6.17
C ILE A 21 1.82 -0.89 5.86
N ARG A 22 2.21 -0.17 6.91
CA ARG A 22 3.05 1.01 6.80
C ARG A 22 4.49 0.64 7.06
N LEU A 23 5.31 0.79 6.01
CA LEU A 23 6.74 0.53 6.09
C LEU A 23 7.49 1.86 6.09
N ASN A 24 8.24 2.13 7.15
CA ASN A 24 9.19 3.23 7.18
C ASN A 24 10.52 2.76 6.59
N ILE A 25 10.90 3.29 5.43
CA ILE A 25 12.15 2.95 4.75
C ILE A 25 13.42 3.40 5.50
N GLN A 26 13.29 4.27 6.50
CA GLN A 26 14.41 4.76 7.31
C GLN A 26 14.68 3.89 8.56
N GLU A 27 13.82 2.92 8.84
CA GLU A 27 14.01 1.95 9.92
C GLU A 27 14.73 0.70 9.39
N GLU A 28 15.32 -0.11 10.27
CA GLU A 28 16.08 -1.32 9.92
C GLU A 28 15.31 -2.23 8.94
N VAL A 29 14.07 -2.58 9.29
CA VAL A 29 13.19 -3.42 8.45
C VAL A 29 12.93 -2.78 7.08
N GLY A 30 12.77 -1.46 7.03
CA GLY A 30 12.56 -0.74 5.78
C GLY A 30 13.80 -0.72 4.89
N MET A 31 14.99 -0.57 5.48
CA MET A 31 16.27 -0.63 4.77
C MET A 31 16.55 -2.03 4.22
N GLU A 32 16.15 -3.09 4.93
CA GLU A 32 16.26 -4.47 4.47
C GLU A 32 15.29 -4.77 3.32
N LEU A 33 14.06 -4.25 3.40
CA LEU A 33 13.02 -4.47 2.39
C LEU A 33 13.16 -3.56 1.15
N ALA A 34 13.86 -2.44 1.26
CA ALA A 34 14.10 -1.52 0.15
C ALA A 34 14.76 -2.14 -1.09
N PRO A 35 15.86 -2.90 -0.98
CA PRO A 35 16.42 -3.61 -2.12
C PRO A 35 15.55 -4.78 -2.58
N VAL A 36 14.76 -5.39 -1.69
CA VAL A 36 13.89 -6.54 -2.02
C VAL A 36 12.75 -6.11 -2.94
N TYR A 37 12.09 -4.99 -2.62
CA TYR A 37 10.98 -4.45 -3.40
C TYR A 37 11.38 -3.34 -4.36
N GLY A 38 12.66 -2.97 -4.43
CA GLY A 38 13.17 -1.91 -5.29
C GLY A 38 12.50 -0.56 -5.02
N PHE A 39 12.57 -0.07 -3.77
CA PHE A 39 12.11 1.28 -3.44
C PHE A 39 13.15 2.31 -3.90
N GLU A 40 12.83 3.06 -4.96
CA GLU A 40 13.70 4.12 -5.47
C GLU A 40 13.26 5.51 -4.97
N PHE A 41 11.96 5.71 -4.74
CA PHE A 41 11.38 6.99 -4.33
C PHE A 41 10.23 6.78 -3.34
N THR A 42 10.00 7.77 -2.48
CA THR A 42 8.87 7.79 -1.54
C THR A 42 7.96 8.99 -1.80
N PRO A 43 6.63 8.85 -1.61
CA PRO A 43 5.94 7.62 -1.19
C PRO A 43 5.77 6.60 -2.32
N THR A 44 5.80 5.31 -1.96
CA THR A 44 5.51 4.18 -2.87
C THR A 44 4.41 3.32 -2.26
N PHE A 45 3.41 2.96 -3.06
CA PHE A 45 2.30 2.11 -2.70
C PHE A 45 2.41 0.81 -3.49
N ILE A 46 2.33 -0.33 -2.82
CA ILE A 46 2.33 -1.66 -3.44
C ILE A 46 1.08 -2.39 -3.00
N PHE A 47 0.37 -2.97 -3.95
CA PHE A 47 -0.83 -3.75 -3.69
C PHE A 47 -0.56 -5.22 -3.98
N PHE A 48 -0.84 -6.05 -2.98
CA PHE A 48 -0.66 -7.49 -3.04
C PHE A 48 -2.01 -8.20 -3.02
N ASP A 49 -2.10 -9.34 -3.70
CA ASP A 49 -3.20 -10.27 -3.53
C ASP A 49 -3.06 -11.06 -2.20
N ALA A 50 -4.06 -11.88 -1.87
CA ALA A 50 -4.04 -12.71 -0.66
C ALA A 50 -2.95 -13.79 -0.62
N GLN A 51 -2.29 -14.05 -1.76
CA GLN A 51 -1.19 -15.02 -1.88
C GLN A 51 0.18 -14.33 -1.78
N GLY A 52 0.22 -13.00 -1.70
CA GLY A 52 1.44 -12.21 -1.64
C GLY A 52 2.01 -11.84 -3.02
N ASN A 53 1.26 -12.02 -4.11
CA ASN A 53 1.68 -11.57 -5.43
C ASN A 53 1.44 -10.07 -5.58
N GLU A 54 2.47 -9.33 -6.03
CA GLU A 54 2.31 -7.92 -6.39
C GLU A 54 1.40 -7.81 -7.62
N LEU A 55 0.25 -7.14 -7.46
CA LEU A 55 -0.65 -6.85 -8.58
C LEU A 55 -0.28 -5.55 -9.27
N TRP A 56 0.08 -4.52 -8.48
CA TRP A 56 0.52 -3.24 -9.00
C TRP A 56 1.29 -2.45 -7.95
N ARG A 57 2.02 -1.45 -8.44
CA ARG A 57 2.68 -0.43 -7.62
C ARG A 57 2.47 0.97 -8.18
N MET A 58 2.47 1.97 -7.30
CA MET A 58 2.41 3.39 -7.61
C MET A 58 3.50 4.16 -6.87
N VAL A 59 4.14 5.10 -7.55
CA VAL A 59 5.16 5.97 -6.97
C VAL A 59 4.66 7.39 -7.04
N GLY A 60 4.72 8.11 -5.92
CA GLY A 60 4.20 9.48 -5.81
C GLY A 60 2.75 9.49 -5.33
N GLU A 61 1.81 9.91 -6.16
CA GLU A 61 0.42 10.10 -5.74
C GLU A 61 -0.34 8.77 -5.60
N PHE A 62 -1.20 8.71 -4.58
CA PHE A 62 -2.09 7.58 -4.34
C PHE A 62 -3.45 7.81 -4.98
N ASP A 63 -3.94 6.79 -5.68
CA ASP A 63 -5.28 6.77 -6.25
C ASP A 63 -6.13 5.69 -5.53
N PRO A 64 -7.11 6.08 -4.69
CA PRO A 64 -7.99 5.12 -4.01
C PRO A 64 -8.87 4.34 -4.99
N GLN A 65 -9.17 4.88 -6.18
CA GLN A 65 -10.00 4.21 -7.17
C GLN A 65 -9.31 2.94 -7.69
N LYS A 66 -7.98 2.94 -7.85
CA LYS A 66 -7.24 1.72 -8.22
C LYS A 66 -7.36 0.59 -7.21
N VAL A 67 -7.43 0.92 -5.93
CA VAL A 67 -7.68 -0.08 -4.88
C VAL A 67 -9.07 -0.67 -5.06
N ARG A 68 -10.08 0.16 -5.34
CA ARG A 68 -11.45 -0.29 -5.59
C ARG A 68 -11.55 -1.21 -6.80
N ASP A 69 -10.96 -0.82 -7.92
CA ASP A 69 -10.94 -1.64 -9.15
C ASP A 69 -10.27 -3.02 -8.92
N SER A 70 -9.39 -3.12 -7.91
CA SER A 70 -8.70 -4.37 -7.55
C SER A 70 -9.49 -5.24 -6.55
N LEU A 71 -10.56 -4.72 -5.96
CA LEU A 71 -11.41 -5.42 -4.98
C LEU A 71 -12.74 -5.92 -5.57
N GLU A 72 -13.07 -5.53 -6.80
CA GLU A 72 -14.25 -5.98 -7.56
C GLU A 72 -14.12 -7.41 -8.10
#